data_AF-A7F0H5-F1
#
_entry.id   AF-A7F0H5-F1
#
_cell.length_a   1.000
_cell.length_b   1.000
_cell.length_c   1.000
_cell.angle_alpha   90.00
_cell.angle_beta   90.00
_cell.angle_gamma   90.00
#
_symmetry.space_group_name_H-M   'P 1'
#
loop_
_entity.id
_entity.type
_entity.pdbx_description
1 polymer ?
#
loop_
_entity_poly.entity_id
_entity_poly.type
_entity_poly.pdbx_seq_one_letter_code
_entity_poly.pdbx_strand_id
1 'polypeptide(L)'
;MVSTLNERDIVMAMEAMEAMAKDKNLSLWKAAKIYNITHTTLMRKMKGITPASEYHQKQHKITKIEEEVIIQHIIDMDERGFSPKFISVESIANHILESRGGKCIDKQ
;
A
#
# COMPACT_ATOMS: atom_id res chain seq x y z
N MET A 1 -16.15 0.07 17.79
CA MET A 1 -16.60 0.01 16.39
C MET A 1 -15.42 0.37 15.51
N VAL A 2 -14.73 -0.63 14.96
CA VAL A 2 -13.68 -0.40 13.96
C VAL A 2 -14.44 -0.18 12.65
N SER A 3 -14.63 1.07 12.25
CA SER A 3 -15.08 1.38 10.89
C SER A 3 -14.03 0.82 9.95
N THR A 4 -14.35 -0.27 9.27
CA THR A 4 -13.52 -0.84 8.21
C THR A 4 -13.41 0.24 7.14
N LEU A 5 -12.26 0.91 7.11
CA LEU A 5 -11.94 1.96 6.16
C LEU A 5 -11.76 1.31 4.79
N ASN A 6 -12.80 1.33 3.96
CA ASN A 6 -12.67 0.93 2.58
C ASN A 6 -11.88 2.01 1.85
N GLU A 7 -10.68 1.68 1.37
CA GLU A 7 -9.81 2.61 0.63
C GLU A 7 -10.51 3.26 -0.57
N ARG A 8 -11.43 2.52 -1.20
CA ARG A 8 -12.29 3.00 -2.29
C ARG A 8 -13.14 4.21 -1.90
N ASP A 9 -13.78 4.17 -0.73
CA ASP A 9 -14.64 5.24 -0.25
C ASP A 9 -13.81 6.51 0.03
N ILE A 10 -12.58 6.33 0.51
CA ILE A 10 -11.65 7.44 0.75
C ILE A 10 -11.24 8.11 -0.57
N VAL A 11 -10.90 7.32 -1.60
CA VAL A 11 -10.53 7.84 -2.92
C VAL A 11 -11.71 8.59 -3.55
N MET A 12 -12.91 8.01 -3.53
CA MET A 12 -14.14 8.65 -4.03
C MET A 12 -14.45 9.97 -3.29
N ALA A 13 -14.25 10.01 -1.97
CA ALA A 13 -14.44 11.22 -1.18
C ALA A 13 -13.43 12.33 -1.52
N MET A 14 -12.18 11.96 -1.83
CA MET A 14 -11.14 12.89 -2.25
C MET A 14 -11.42 13.44 -3.65
N GLU A 15 -11.74 12.58 -4.61
CA GLU A 15 -12.09 12.98 -5.98
C GLU A 15 -13.32 13.89 -6.02
N ALA A 16 -14.36 13.55 -5.24
CA ALA A 16 -15.56 14.38 -5.12
C ALA A 16 -15.25 15.77 -4.54
N MET A 17 -14.34 15.85 -3.57
CA MET A 17 -13.87 17.11 -2.99
C MET A 17 -13.03 17.93 -3.98
N GLU A 18 -12.17 17.30 -4.78
CA GLU A 18 -11.37 18.00 -5.80
C GLU A 18 -12.24 18.49 -6.96
N ALA A 19 -13.19 17.68 -7.43
CA ALA A 19 -14.14 18.05 -8.47
C ALA A 19 -15.05 19.20 -8.01
N MET A 20 -15.55 19.13 -6.77
CA MET A 20 -16.41 20.16 -6.17
C MET A 20 -15.63 21.30 -5.52
N ALA A 21 -14.29 21.28 -5.45
CA ALA A 21 -13.54 22.48 -5.06
C ALA A 21 -13.77 23.63 -6.07
N LYS A 22 -14.15 23.29 -7.31
CA LYS A 22 -14.64 24.25 -8.31
C LYS A 22 -16.04 24.79 -8.01
N ASP A 23 -16.90 23.97 -7.39
CA ASP A 23 -18.27 24.30 -7.01
C ASP A 23 -18.44 24.31 -5.48
N LYS A 24 -18.40 25.51 -4.91
CA LYS A 24 -18.34 25.91 -3.47
C LYS A 24 -19.25 25.21 -2.41
N ASN A 25 -19.98 24.15 -2.74
CA ASN A 25 -21.06 23.57 -1.93
C ASN A 25 -20.66 22.34 -1.08
N LEU A 26 -19.57 21.64 -1.44
CA LEU A 26 -19.12 20.44 -0.71
C LEU A 26 -18.02 20.80 0.30
N SER A 27 -18.27 20.51 1.58
CA SER A 27 -17.25 20.63 2.63
C SER A 27 -16.68 19.26 2.98
N LEU A 28 -15.46 19.25 3.50
CA LEU A 28 -14.78 18.04 4.01
C LEU A 28 -15.67 17.19 4.93
N TRP A 29 -16.47 17.87 5.76
CA TRP A 29 -17.41 17.24 6.68
C TRP A 29 -18.60 16.59 5.97
N LYS A 30 -19.17 17.24 4.95
CA LYS A 30 -20.25 16.67 4.13
C LYS A 30 -19.75 15.44 3.36
N ALA A 31 -18.57 15.52 2.74
CA ALA A 31 -17.97 14.39 2.04
C ALA A 31 -17.74 13.20 2.98
N ALA A 32 -17.11 13.44 4.13
CA ALA A 32 -16.89 12.42 5.15
C ALA A 32 -18.19 11.74 5.60
N LYS A 33 -19.27 12.51 5.75
CA LYS A 33 -20.60 11.99 6.12
C LYS A 33 -21.24 11.14 5.02
N ILE A 34 -21.13 11.55 3.74
CA ILE A 34 -21.67 10.82 2.59
C ILE A 34 -21.02 9.44 2.48
N TYR A 35 -19.69 9.39 2.62
CA TYR A 35 -18.92 8.17 2.46
C TYR A 35 -18.71 7.39 3.77
N ASN A 36 -19.34 7.81 4.87
CA ASN A 36 -19.21 7.19 6.19
C ASN A 36 -17.75 7.05 6.69
N ILE A 37 -16.92 8.04 6.37
CA ILE A 37 -15.51 8.09 6.76
C ILE A 37 -15.34 9.06 7.93
N THR A 38 -14.44 8.74 8.85
CA THR A 38 -14.07 9.68 9.91
C THR A 38 -13.43 10.93 9.31
N HIS A 39 -13.92 12.11 9.68
CA HIS A 39 -13.41 13.40 9.22
C HIS A 39 -11.89 13.55 9.35
N THR A 40 -11.30 13.04 10.45
CA THR A 40 -9.85 13.07 10.69
C THR A 40 -9.06 12.25 9.68
N THR A 41 -9.62 11.13 9.20
CA THR A 41 -9.00 10.28 8.18
C THR A 41 -8.98 10.99 6.83
N LEU A 42 -10.12 11.54 6.41
CA LEU A 42 -10.21 12.28 5.14
C LEU A 42 -9.30 13.52 5.14
N MET A 43 -9.25 14.26 6.26
CA MET A 43 -8.35 15.41 6.43
C MET A 43 -6.87 15.01 6.33
N ARG A 44 -6.45 13.93 7.00
CA ARG A 44 -5.07 13.43 6.95
C ARG A 44 -4.68 13.06 5.53
N LYS A 45 -5.55 12.34 4.82
CA LYS A 45 -5.34 11.93 3.43
C LYS A 45 -5.23 13.13 2.49
N MET A 46 -6.10 14.14 2.64
CA MET A 46 -6.02 15.39 1.87
C MET A 46 -4.72 16.18 2.13
N LYS A 47 -4.15 16.07 3.33
CA LYS A 47 -2.83 16.64 3.67
C LYS A 47 -1.65 15.78 3.17
N GLY A 48 -1.90 14.70 2.44
CA GLY A 48 -0.87 13.75 1.99
C GLY A 48 -0.32 12.85 3.10
N ILE A 49 -0.97 12.80 4.27
CA ILE A 49 -0.53 11.95 5.39
C ILE A 49 -1.08 10.54 5.16
N THR A 50 -0.24 9.66 4.63
CA THR A 50 -0.55 8.25 4.47
C THR A 50 -0.48 7.51 5.83
N PRO A 51 -1.35 6.50 6.04
CA PRO A 51 -1.24 5.58 7.17
C PRO A 51 0.11 4.86 7.18
N ALA A 52 0.55 4.43 8.37
CA ALA A 52 1.81 3.70 8.54
C ALA A 52 1.85 2.34 7.79
N SER A 53 0.68 1.82 7.37
CA SER A 53 0.58 0.63 6.52
C SER A 53 1.00 0.90 5.06
N GLU A 54 0.78 2.12 4.56
CA GLU A 54 1.19 2.55 3.22
C GLU A 54 2.61 3.12 3.21
N TYR A 55 3.14 3.49 4.38
CA TYR A 55 4.51 3.92 4.56
C TYR A 55 5.45 2.72 4.58
N HIS A 56 6.50 2.76 3.75
CA HIS A 56 7.56 1.76 3.80
C HIS A 56 8.32 1.91 5.12
N GLN A 57 8.08 1.00 6.06
CA GLN A 57 8.66 1.09 7.38
C GLN A 57 10.17 0.86 7.29
N LYS A 58 10.98 1.65 8.01
CA LYS A 58 12.45 1.51 8.05
C LYS A 58 12.94 0.11 8.48
N GLN A 59 12.05 -0.73 9.00
CA GLN A 59 12.34 -2.11 9.40
C GLN A 59 12.31 -3.10 8.23
N HIS A 60 11.81 -2.71 7.05
CA HIS A 60 11.82 -3.56 5.87
C HIS A 60 13.26 -3.69 5.37
N LYS A 61 13.75 -4.94 5.25
CA LYS A 61 15.10 -5.23 4.72
C LYS A 61 15.16 -5.07 3.19
N ILE A 62 14.03 -5.35 2.55
CA ILE A 62 13.80 -5.30 1.11
C ILE A 62 13.15 -3.96 0.80
N THR A 63 13.63 -3.28 -0.24
CA THR A 63 13.12 -2.01 -0.74
C THR A 63 11.94 -2.20 -1.68
N LYS A 64 11.14 -1.15 -1.94
CA LYS A 64 10.00 -1.24 -2.87
C LYS A 64 10.38 -1.75 -4.27
N ILE A 65 11.54 -1.34 -4.79
CA ILE A 65 12.04 -1.78 -6.10
C ILE A 65 12.37 -3.27 -6.07
N GLU A 66 13.01 -3.74 -5.00
CA GLU A 66 13.32 -5.15 -4.81
C GLU A 66 12.04 -6.00 -4.60
N GLU A 67 11.02 -5.46 -3.92
CA GLU A 67 9.69 -6.07 -3.79
C GLU A 67 9.02 -6.24 -5.17
N GLU A 68 9.10 -5.24 -6.05
CA GLU A 68 8.58 -5.32 -7.43
C GLU A 68 9.26 -6.44 -8.24
N VAL A 69 10.57 -6.61 -8.09
CA VAL A 69 11.31 -7.72 -8.74
C VAL A 69 10.81 -9.08 -8.24
N ILE A 70 10.55 -9.21 -6.93
CA ILE A 70 10.01 -10.44 -6.35
C ILE A 70 8.59 -10.72 -6.87
N ILE A 71 7.74 -9.69 -6.97
CA ILE A 71 6.38 -9.84 -7.52
C ILE A 71 6.44 -10.29 -8.98
N GLN A 72 7.30 -9.66 -9.79
CA GLN A 72 7.46 -10.04 -11.19
C GLN A 72 7.94 -11.49 -11.33
N HIS A 73 8.83 -11.93 -10.45
CA HIS A 73 9.26 -13.32 -10.42
C HIS A 73 8.12 -14.29 -10.05
N ILE A 74 7.25 -13.92 -9.10
CA ILE A 74 6.07 -14.70 -8.75
C ILE A 74 5.12 -14.85 -9.94
N ILE A 75 4.91 -13.76 -10.69
CA ILE A 75 4.10 -13.77 -11.91
C ILE A 75 4.73 -14.67 -12.98
N ASP A 76 6.04 -14.57 -13.23
CA ASP A 76 6.76 -15.46 -14.16
C ASP A 76 6.62 -16.94 -13.77
N MET A 77 6.74 -17.25 -12.47
CA MET A 77 6.52 -18.62 -11.98
C MET A 77 5.11 -19.12 -12.30
N ASP A 78 4.09 -18.31 -12.04
CA ASP A 78 2.69 -18.66 -12.27
C ASP A 78 2.39 -18.83 -13.77
N GLU A 79 2.90 -17.93 -14.62
CA GLU A 79 2.78 -18.01 -16.08
C GLU A 79 3.42 -19.29 -16.65
N ARG A 80 4.49 -19.77 -16.02
CA ARG A 80 5.17 -21.03 -16.37
C ARG A 80 4.49 -22.27 -15.79
N GLY A 81 3.39 -22.10 -15.06
CA GLY A 81 2.63 -23.17 -14.44
C GLY A 81 3.24 -23.70 -13.14
N PHE A 82 4.20 -22.99 -12.55
CA PHE A 82 4.74 -23.31 -11.24
C PHE A 82 4.00 -22.56 -10.15
N SER A 83 3.42 -23.30 -9.20
CA SER A 83 2.86 -22.68 -8.00
C SER A 83 3.97 -21.98 -7.20
N PRO A 84 3.85 -20.67 -6.91
CA PRO A 84 4.81 -19.94 -6.09
C PRO A 84 4.90 -20.55 -4.69
N LYS A 85 6.08 -21.07 -4.34
CA LYS A 85 6.36 -21.57 -2.98
C LYS A 85 7.11 -20.52 -2.18
N PHE A 86 6.85 -20.48 -0.88
CA PHE A 86 7.56 -19.59 0.06
C PHE A 86 9.08 -19.72 -0.07
N ILE A 87 9.59 -20.95 -0.20
CA ILE A 87 11.03 -21.25 -0.37
C ILE A 87 11.60 -20.59 -1.64
N SER A 88 10.83 -20.56 -2.74
CA SER A 88 11.28 -19.94 -3.99
C SER A 88 11.40 -18.43 -3.86
N VAL A 89 10.41 -17.82 -3.22
CA VAL A 89 10.38 -16.38 -2.92
C VAL A 89 11.51 -16.00 -1.96
N GLU A 90 11.72 -16.80 -0.91
CA GLU A 90 12.80 -16.61 0.06
C GLU A 90 14.19 -16.70 -0.60
N SER A 91 14.39 -17.67 -1.50
CA SER A 91 15.65 -17.82 -2.24
C SER A 91 16.00 -16.56 -3.05
N ILE A 92 15.01 -15.92 -3.67
CA ILE A 92 15.24 -14.72 -4.49
C ILE A 92 15.40 -13.49 -3.64
N ALA A 93 14.63 -13.39 -2.57
CA ALA A 93 14.79 -12.32 -1.59
C ALA A 93 16.19 -12.37 -0.94
N ASN A 94 16.68 -13.57 -0.61
CA ASN A 94 18.04 -13.80 -0.14
C ASN A 94 19.07 -13.43 -1.21
N HIS A 95 18.88 -13.86 -2.46
CA HIS A 95 19.77 -13.50 -3.57
C HIS A 95 19.90 -11.98 -3.76
N ILE A 96 18.78 -11.25 -3.69
CA ILE A 96 18.76 -9.78 -3.75
C ILE A 96 19.55 -9.19 -2.58
N LEU A 97 19.33 -9.69 -1.36
CA LEU A 97 20.04 -9.20 -0.18
C LEU A 97 21.55 -9.48 -0.25
N GLU A 98 21.95 -10.68 -0.68
CA GLU A 98 23.34 -11.06 -0.88
C GLU A 98 24.03 -10.17 -1.92
N SER A 99 23.33 -9.85 -3.03
CA SER A 99 23.87 -8.95 -4.07
C SER A 99 24.17 -7.54 -3.53
N ARG A 100 23.47 -7.12 -2.47
CA ARG A 100 23.66 -5.84 -1.78
C ARG A 100 24.64 -5.92 -0.61
N GLY A 101 25.17 -7.12 -0.29
CA GLY A 101 25.95 -7.36 0.93
C GLY A 101 25.12 -7.30 2.22
N GLY A 102 23.80 -7.48 2.11
CA GLY A 102 22.86 -7.54 3.23
C GLY A 102 22.87 -8.90 3.93
N LYS A 103 22.27 -8.96 5.13
CA LYS A 103 22.08 -10.22 5.85
C LYS A 103 20.88 -10.97 5.28
N CYS A 104 21.03 -12.28 5.06
CA CYS A 104 19.96 -13.17 4.64
C CYS A 104 18.77 -13.15 5.60
N ILE A 105 17.62 -13.61 5.10
CA ILE A 105 16.33 -13.60 5.80
C ILE A 105 16.18 -14.82 6.71
N ASP A 106 17.17 -15.72 6.74
CA ASP A 106 17.17 -16.98 7.46
C ASP A 106 16.49 -16.87 8.83
N LYS A 107 15.53 -17.77 9.06
CA LYS A 107 14.86 -17.92 10.36
C LYS A 107 15.90 -18.27 11.42
N GLN A 108 16.00 -17.41 12.45
CA GLN A 108 16.43 -17.83 13.78
C GLN A 108 15.43 -18.80 14.39
#